data_AF-F2IJ85-F1
#
_entry.id   AF-F2IJ85-F1
#
_cell.length_a   1.000
_cell.length_b   1.000
_cell.length_c   1.000
_cell.angle_alpha   90.00
_cell.angle_beta   90.00
_cell.angle_gamma   90.00
#
_symmetry.space_group_name_H-M   'P 1'
#
loop_
_entity.id
_entity.type
_entity.pdbx_description
1 polymer ?
#
loop_
_entity_poly.entity_id
_entity_poly.type
_entity_poly.pdbx_seq_one_letter_code
_entity_poly.pdbx_strand_id
1 'polypeptide(L)'
;MKIIQLPLLESRYFRTAYTKKQIVLHGSNSDSSPKDTVSFWHTNPTKFGSPFIIDRDGTIYQTFESHYWIHHIGIKGKDFTSLDQHSIGITLSCLGPLKNIDGLFYSMTNSLVDVSEIIDYGQEFRGSRYFHRYTDEQLQSLNQLLQKLCATYQIPKQIATEQWDISLAALDGKPGIFSSVNFRKDRSDCHPQPELIQMLLSL
;
A
#
# COMPACT_ATOMS: atom_id res chain seq x y z
N MET A 1 -5.46 3.19 -18.30
CA MET A 1 -5.84 3.10 -16.88
C MET A 1 -7.32 3.46 -16.67
N LYS A 2 -8.15 2.51 -16.21
CA LYS A 2 -9.54 2.75 -15.80
C LYS A 2 -9.58 2.90 -14.28
N ILE A 3 -10.15 4.00 -13.77
CA ILE A 3 -10.38 4.20 -12.33
C ILE A 3 -11.89 4.11 -12.08
N ILE A 4 -12.29 3.24 -11.16
CA ILE A 4 -13.66 3.12 -10.67
C ILE A 4 -13.80 3.93 -9.39
N GLN A 5 -14.85 4.74 -9.29
CA GLN A 5 -15.14 5.45 -8.05
C GLN A 5 -15.80 4.50 -7.05
N LEU A 6 -15.24 4.45 -5.84
CA LEU A 6 -15.75 3.68 -4.71
C LEU A 6 -15.68 4.58 -3.46
N PRO A 7 -16.55 5.60 -3.38
CA PRO A 7 -16.35 6.72 -2.49
C PRO A 7 -16.41 6.32 -1.01
N LEU A 8 -15.41 6.75 -0.25
CA LEU A 8 -15.44 6.74 1.21
C LEU A 8 -16.36 7.88 1.69
N LEU A 9 -17.12 7.66 2.77
CA LEU A 9 -17.97 8.69 3.38
C LEU A 9 -17.13 9.93 3.71
N GLU A 10 -17.64 11.12 3.40
CA GLU A 10 -16.90 12.38 3.63
C GLU A 10 -16.49 12.60 5.09
N SER A 11 -17.27 12.07 6.03
CA SER A 11 -16.96 12.11 7.46
C SER A 11 -15.81 11.18 7.88
N ARG A 12 -15.28 10.36 6.97
CA ARG A 12 -14.26 9.33 7.22
C ARG A 12 -12.88 9.65 6.68
N TYR A 13 -12.71 10.83 6.07
CA TYR A 13 -11.40 11.41 5.76
C TYR A 13 -11.39 12.90 6.13
N PHE A 14 -10.27 13.56 5.90
CA PHE A 14 -10.11 14.99 6.18
C PHE A 14 -10.09 15.77 4.87
N ARG A 15 -11.12 16.59 4.66
CA ARG A 15 -11.32 17.41 3.47
C ARG A 15 -10.48 18.71 3.46
N THR A 16 -9.30 18.66 4.06
CA THR A 16 -8.31 19.75 3.97
C THR A 16 -7.25 19.34 2.97
N ALA A 17 -7.03 20.18 1.95
CA ALA A 17 -6.06 19.90 0.91
C ALA A 17 -4.62 20.17 1.39
N TYR A 18 -3.67 19.33 0.98
CA TYR A 18 -2.25 19.49 1.27
C TYR A 18 -1.41 19.24 0.01
N THR A 19 -0.31 19.96 -0.12
CA THR A 19 0.73 19.64 -1.11
C THR A 19 1.28 18.24 -0.84
N LYS A 20 1.21 17.35 -1.82
CA LYS A 20 1.69 15.98 -1.66
C LYS A 20 3.16 15.87 -2.05
N LYS A 21 3.95 15.24 -1.18
CA LYS A 21 5.39 15.04 -1.30
C LYS A 21 5.73 13.56 -1.47
N GLN A 22 4.94 12.68 -0.88
CA GLN A 22 5.22 11.25 -0.82
C GLN A 22 4.08 10.42 -1.40
N ILE A 23 4.41 9.27 -1.99
CA ILE A 23 3.46 8.19 -2.24
C ILE A 23 3.87 7.02 -1.36
N VAL A 24 2.92 6.41 -0.64
CA VAL A 24 3.17 5.29 0.27
C VAL A 24 2.38 4.07 -0.17
N LEU A 25 3.11 3.01 -0.50
CA LEU A 25 2.57 1.71 -0.90
C LEU A 25 2.25 0.86 0.33
N HIS A 26 1.03 0.31 0.36
CA HIS A 26 0.52 -0.57 1.40
C HIS A 26 0.02 -1.88 0.78
N GLY A 27 -0.12 -2.91 1.61
CA GLY A 27 -0.90 -4.12 1.30
C GLY A 27 -2.11 -4.20 2.21
N SER A 28 -3.23 -4.75 1.73
CA SER A 28 -4.41 -4.94 2.59
C SER A 28 -4.18 -5.96 3.71
N ASN A 29 -3.27 -6.93 3.50
CA ASN A 29 -3.04 -8.09 4.38
C ASN A 29 -4.36 -8.76 4.79
N SER A 30 -5.28 -8.88 3.83
CA SER A 30 -6.65 -9.35 4.02
C SER A 30 -7.19 -9.94 2.72
N ASP A 31 -8.13 -10.87 2.87
CA ASP A 31 -8.98 -11.46 1.82
C ASP A 31 -10.17 -10.58 1.43
N SER A 32 -10.32 -9.41 2.04
CA SER A 32 -11.40 -8.47 1.75
C SER A 32 -11.32 -7.98 0.30
N SER A 33 -12.47 -7.94 -0.37
CA SER A 33 -12.58 -7.21 -1.64
C SER A 33 -12.36 -5.70 -1.40
N PRO A 34 -12.10 -4.89 -2.45
CA PRO A 34 -12.07 -3.44 -2.31
C PRO A 34 -13.35 -2.85 -1.71
N LYS A 35 -14.51 -3.45 -2.01
CA LYS A 35 -15.81 -3.03 -1.44
C LYS A 35 -15.91 -3.33 0.06
N ASP A 36 -15.46 -4.51 0.48
CA ASP A 36 -15.46 -4.89 1.90
C ASP A 36 -14.45 -4.03 2.67
N THR A 37 -13.29 -3.75 2.07
CA THR A 37 -12.27 -2.85 2.61
C THR A 37 -12.83 -1.45 2.86
N VAL A 38 -13.48 -0.84 1.87
CA VAL A 38 -14.10 0.49 2.02
C VAL A 38 -15.27 0.44 3.00
N SER A 39 -16.06 -0.63 3.01
CA SER A 39 -17.15 -0.82 3.97
C SER A 39 -16.62 -0.85 5.40
N PHE A 40 -15.49 -1.53 5.64
CA PHE A 40 -14.82 -1.50 6.94
C PHE A 40 -14.32 -0.09 7.30
N TRP A 41 -13.71 0.64 6.35
CA TRP A 41 -13.26 2.01 6.57
C TRP A 41 -14.42 2.97 6.93
N HIS A 42 -15.63 2.74 6.40
CA HIS A 42 -16.82 3.52 6.78
C HIS A 42 -17.16 3.44 8.27
N THR A 43 -16.87 2.30 8.91
CA THR A 43 -17.24 2.06 10.31
C THR A 43 -16.30 2.71 11.32
N ASN A 44 -15.12 3.15 10.90
CA ASN A 44 -14.07 3.53 11.85
C ASN A 44 -14.04 5.05 12.12
N PRO A 45 -14.19 5.49 13.39
CA PRO A 45 -14.14 6.90 13.77
C PRO A 45 -12.76 7.55 13.66
N THR A 46 -11.68 6.77 13.64
CA THR A 46 -10.31 7.29 13.57
C THR A 46 -9.86 7.67 12.17
N LYS A 47 -10.77 7.61 11.16
CA LYS A 47 -10.51 8.03 9.77
C LYS A 47 -9.23 7.40 9.21
N PHE A 48 -9.27 6.10 8.97
CA PHE A 48 -8.17 5.35 8.39
C PHE A 48 -8.54 4.77 7.02
N GLY A 49 -7.56 4.61 6.15
CA GLY A 49 -7.77 4.05 4.82
C GLY A 49 -6.76 4.59 3.81
N SER A 50 -7.12 4.59 2.53
CA SER A 50 -6.25 5.04 1.44
C SER A 50 -7.09 5.65 0.31
N PRO A 51 -6.62 6.69 -0.40
CA PRO A 51 -7.33 7.27 -1.54
C PRO A 51 -7.44 6.30 -2.73
N PHE A 52 -6.54 5.31 -2.82
CA PHE A 52 -6.54 4.31 -3.88
C PHE A 52 -6.40 2.88 -3.35
N ILE A 53 -7.15 1.96 -3.96
CA ILE A 53 -7.00 0.51 -3.81
C ILE A 53 -6.80 -0.06 -5.22
N ILE A 54 -5.84 -0.99 -5.39
CA ILE A 54 -5.64 -1.74 -6.64
C ILE A 54 -5.95 -3.20 -6.36
N ASP A 55 -7.01 -3.69 -6.98
CA ASP A 55 -7.45 -5.07 -6.81
C ASP A 55 -6.59 -6.06 -7.61
N ARG A 56 -6.75 -7.36 -7.34
CA ARG A 56 -5.96 -8.45 -7.95
C ARG A 56 -5.97 -8.44 -9.48
N ASP A 57 -7.07 -8.02 -10.09
CA ASP A 57 -7.21 -7.90 -11.55
C ASP A 57 -6.63 -6.60 -12.14
N GLY A 58 -5.97 -5.78 -11.32
CA GLY A 58 -5.44 -4.48 -11.70
C GLY A 58 -6.48 -3.36 -11.72
N THR A 59 -7.73 -3.60 -11.35
CA THR A 59 -8.75 -2.55 -11.27
C THR A 59 -8.38 -1.55 -10.17
N ILE A 60 -8.34 -0.26 -10.51
CA ILE A 60 -8.04 0.81 -9.57
C ILE A 60 -9.36 1.40 -9.06
N TYR A 61 -9.54 1.36 -7.75
CA TYR A 61 -10.63 2.01 -7.05
C TYR A 61 -10.15 3.29 -6.39
N GLN A 62 -10.84 4.40 -6.63
CA GLN A 62 -10.60 5.68 -5.96
C GLN A 62 -11.66 5.91 -4.90
N THR A 63 -11.22 6.18 -3.66
CA THR A 63 -12.12 6.35 -2.51
C THR A 63 -12.37 7.80 -2.15
N PHE A 64 -11.41 8.68 -2.42
CA PHE A 64 -11.56 10.13 -2.33
C PHE A 64 -10.46 10.83 -3.16
N GLU A 65 -10.51 12.15 -3.28
CA GLU A 65 -9.53 12.91 -4.03
C GLU A 65 -8.17 12.95 -3.32
N SER A 66 -7.09 12.66 -4.05
CA SER A 66 -5.77 12.44 -3.46
C SER A 66 -5.06 13.70 -2.96
N HIS A 67 -5.65 14.90 -3.08
CA HIS A 67 -5.15 16.11 -2.43
C HIS A 67 -5.63 16.25 -0.98
N TYR A 68 -6.71 15.54 -0.61
CA TYR A 68 -7.16 15.37 0.78
C TYR A 68 -6.32 14.31 1.51
N TRP A 69 -6.61 14.07 2.79
CA TRP A 69 -5.81 13.14 3.59
C TRP A 69 -6.63 12.30 4.57
N ILE A 70 -6.02 11.20 4.99
CA ILE A 70 -6.56 10.20 5.92
C ILE A 70 -5.39 9.57 6.67
N HIS A 71 -5.62 8.98 7.85
CA HIS A 71 -4.56 8.24 8.54
C HIS A 71 -4.28 6.91 7.83
N HIS A 72 -3.07 6.71 7.32
CA HIS A 72 -2.74 5.48 6.59
C HIS A 72 -1.39 4.89 6.98
N ILE A 73 -0.45 5.67 7.50
CA ILE A 73 0.86 5.18 7.97
C ILE A 73 0.73 4.54 9.36
N GLY A 74 -0.07 5.16 10.22
CA GLY A 74 -0.38 4.65 11.57
C GLY A 74 0.76 4.83 12.58
N ILE A 75 1.61 5.85 12.39
CA ILE A 75 2.50 6.33 13.45
C ILE A 75 1.76 7.40 14.25
N LYS A 76 1.79 7.30 15.58
CA LYS A 76 1.14 8.27 16.49
C LYS A 76 2.13 9.37 16.87
N GLY A 77 1.64 10.61 16.93
CA GLY A 77 2.41 11.78 17.35
C GLY A 77 2.18 12.96 16.41
N LYS A 78 2.20 14.19 16.94
CA LYS A 78 1.86 15.40 16.19
C LYS A 78 2.77 15.61 14.97
N ASP A 79 4.05 15.27 15.12
CA ASP A 79 5.06 15.41 14.05
C ASP A 79 4.80 14.40 12.91
N PHE A 80 4.24 13.23 13.23
CA PHE A 80 3.97 12.17 12.26
C PHE A 80 2.63 12.32 11.52
N THR A 81 1.68 13.08 12.08
CA THR A 81 0.44 13.45 11.34
C THR A 81 0.78 14.18 10.04
N SER A 82 1.87 14.96 10.02
CA SER A 82 2.32 15.66 8.82
C SER A 82 2.68 14.70 7.68
N LEU A 83 3.15 13.48 8.00
CA LEU A 83 3.43 12.46 6.99
C LEU A 83 2.14 12.05 6.28
N ASP A 84 1.10 11.62 7.03
CA ASP A 84 -0.22 11.27 6.46
C ASP A 84 -0.81 12.44 5.64
N GLN A 85 -0.67 13.68 6.13
CA GLN A 85 -1.16 14.88 5.45
C GLN A 85 -0.46 15.14 4.11
N HIS A 86 0.84 14.93 4.04
CA HIS A 86 1.67 15.19 2.87
C HIS A 86 1.95 13.95 2.00
N SER A 87 1.35 12.81 2.30
CA SER A 87 1.45 11.60 1.48
C SER A 87 0.14 11.19 0.81
N ILE A 88 0.27 10.33 -0.20
CA ILE A 88 -0.82 9.63 -0.87
C ILE A 88 -0.64 8.14 -0.61
N GLY A 89 -1.59 7.51 0.08
CA GLY A 89 -1.64 6.06 0.21
C GLY A 89 -2.08 5.37 -1.09
N ILE A 90 -1.51 4.21 -1.40
CA ILE A 90 -2.03 3.26 -2.38
C ILE A 90 -2.03 1.88 -1.74
N THR A 91 -3.17 1.19 -1.70
CA THR A 91 -3.30 -0.15 -1.11
C THR A 91 -3.42 -1.20 -2.20
N LEU A 92 -2.52 -2.18 -2.22
CA LEU A 92 -2.64 -3.36 -3.07
C LEU A 92 -3.47 -4.43 -2.34
N SER A 93 -4.54 -4.93 -2.96
CA SER A 93 -5.28 -6.10 -2.45
C SER A 93 -4.34 -7.31 -2.41
N CYS A 94 -4.00 -7.77 -1.21
CA CYS A 94 -3.08 -8.89 -1.01
C CYS A 94 -3.33 -9.53 0.36
N LEU A 95 -3.13 -10.85 0.45
CA LEU A 95 -3.27 -11.60 1.71
C LEU A 95 -2.07 -11.38 2.64
N GLY A 96 -0.93 -10.94 2.10
CA GLY A 96 0.27 -10.66 2.86
C GLY A 96 1.04 -11.94 3.24
N PRO A 97 1.65 -12.00 4.45
CA PRO A 97 2.39 -13.15 4.95
C PRO A 97 1.55 -14.44 4.97
N LEU A 98 2.17 -15.57 4.62
CA LEU A 98 1.55 -16.89 4.61
C LEU A 98 2.25 -17.87 5.54
N LYS A 99 1.48 -18.76 6.16
CA LYS A 99 1.99 -19.89 6.95
C LYS A 99 2.04 -21.15 6.08
N ASN A 100 3.17 -21.84 6.09
CA ASN A 100 3.27 -23.18 5.52
C ASN A 100 2.96 -24.22 6.60
N ILE A 101 2.02 -25.12 6.30
CA ILE A 101 1.66 -26.27 7.14
C ILE A 101 1.64 -27.48 6.21
N ASP A 102 2.60 -28.39 6.37
CA ASP A 102 2.72 -29.63 5.59
C ASP A 102 2.65 -29.43 4.06
N GLY A 103 3.27 -28.35 3.56
CA GLY A 103 3.28 -28.03 2.12
C GLY A 103 2.06 -27.25 1.62
N LEU A 104 1.06 -27.00 2.46
CA LEU A 104 -0.09 -26.13 2.18
C LEU A 104 0.15 -24.74 2.77
N PHE A 105 -0.36 -23.71 2.11
CA PHE A 105 -0.11 -22.32 2.47
C PHE A 105 -1.40 -21.60 2.84
N TYR A 106 -1.39 -20.95 4.00
CA TYR A 106 -2.55 -20.31 4.58
C TYR A 106 -2.31 -18.83 4.86
N SER A 107 -3.29 -18.00 4.56
CA SER A 107 -3.32 -16.59 4.99
C SER A 107 -3.46 -16.49 6.51
N MET A 108 -3.30 -15.28 7.04
CA MET A 108 -3.60 -14.97 8.45
C MET A 108 -5.08 -15.19 8.82
N THR A 109 -5.97 -15.21 7.82
CA THR A 109 -7.41 -15.51 7.97
C THR A 109 -7.74 -17.00 7.72
N ASN A 110 -6.72 -17.86 7.59
CA ASN A 110 -6.83 -19.31 7.30
C ASN A 110 -7.36 -19.66 5.91
N SER A 111 -7.32 -18.74 4.96
CA SER A 111 -7.64 -19.02 3.55
C SER A 111 -6.49 -19.79 2.91
N LEU A 112 -6.78 -20.91 2.26
CA LEU A 112 -5.81 -21.67 1.48
C LEU A 112 -5.41 -20.88 0.22
N VAL A 113 -4.11 -20.80 -0.06
CA VAL A 113 -3.56 -20.06 -1.20
C VAL A 113 -2.94 -21.02 -2.21
N ASP A 114 -3.24 -20.82 -3.49
CA ASP A 114 -2.65 -21.59 -4.58
C ASP A 114 -1.14 -21.31 -4.67
N VAL A 115 -0.34 -22.37 -4.85
CA VAL A 115 1.12 -22.26 -4.91
C VAL A 115 1.64 -21.32 -6.01
N SER A 116 0.88 -21.16 -7.10
CA SER A 116 1.20 -20.22 -8.19
C SER A 116 1.03 -18.74 -7.81
N GLU A 117 0.34 -18.47 -6.71
CA GLU A 117 0.15 -17.13 -6.15
C GLU A 117 1.15 -16.84 -5.01
N ILE A 118 2.15 -17.68 -4.79
CA ILE A 118 3.06 -17.54 -3.65
C ILE A 118 4.44 -17.09 -4.12
N ILE A 119 5.05 -16.22 -3.33
CA ILE A 119 6.49 -15.99 -3.40
C ILE A 119 7.16 -16.59 -2.17
N ASP A 120 8.18 -17.42 -2.41
CA ASP A 120 9.14 -17.88 -1.41
C ASP A 120 10.40 -17.03 -1.52
N TYR A 121 10.70 -16.24 -0.50
CA TYR A 121 11.91 -15.40 -0.47
C TYR A 121 13.19 -16.20 -0.18
N GLY A 122 13.09 -17.48 0.17
CA GLY A 122 14.21 -18.32 0.62
C GLY A 122 14.69 -18.01 2.04
N GLN A 123 14.36 -16.83 2.56
CA GLN A 123 14.68 -16.34 3.90
C GLN A 123 13.50 -15.54 4.49
N GLU A 124 13.54 -15.29 5.79
CA GLU A 124 12.50 -14.47 6.42
C GLU A 124 12.63 -12.98 6.07
N PHE A 125 11.50 -12.38 5.72
CA PHE A 125 11.29 -10.96 5.66
C PHE A 125 10.21 -10.59 6.68
N ARG A 126 10.55 -9.76 7.68
CA ARG A 126 9.62 -9.30 8.73
C ARG A 126 8.85 -10.47 9.41
N GLY A 127 9.55 -11.57 9.67
CA GLY A 127 9.00 -12.74 10.38
C GLY A 127 8.19 -13.71 9.51
N SER A 128 8.20 -13.56 8.18
CA SER A 128 7.63 -14.55 7.27
C SER A 128 8.57 -14.82 6.10
N ARG A 129 8.63 -16.08 5.66
CA ARG A 129 9.36 -16.48 4.44
C ARG A 129 8.46 -16.47 3.19
N TYR A 130 7.18 -16.76 3.37
CA TYR A 130 6.21 -16.90 2.30
C TYR A 130 5.22 -15.75 2.30
N PHE A 131 4.87 -15.27 1.12
CA PHE A 131 3.89 -14.19 0.94
C PHE A 131 3.00 -14.48 -0.26
N HIS A 132 1.78 -13.96 -0.22
CA HIS A 132 0.92 -13.88 -1.39
C HIS A 132 1.51 -12.85 -2.37
N ARG A 133 1.90 -13.29 -3.57
CA ARG A 133 2.53 -12.42 -4.58
C ARG A 133 1.53 -11.41 -5.13
N TYR A 134 1.97 -10.20 -5.44
CA TYR A 134 1.24 -9.23 -6.27
C TYR A 134 1.15 -9.74 -7.72
N THR A 135 0.00 -9.52 -8.38
CA THR A 135 -0.21 -9.90 -9.78
C THR A 135 0.46 -8.94 -10.75
N ASP A 136 0.65 -9.38 -11.98
CA ASP A 136 1.25 -8.56 -13.03
C ASP A 136 0.30 -7.40 -13.41
N GLU A 137 -1.01 -7.65 -13.39
CA GLU A 137 -2.05 -6.64 -13.60
C GLU A 137 -2.03 -5.57 -12.50
N GLN A 138 -1.83 -5.96 -11.24
CA GLN A 138 -1.65 -5.02 -10.13
C GLN A 138 -0.43 -4.13 -10.36
N LEU A 139 0.71 -4.72 -10.72
CA LEU A 139 1.96 -3.98 -10.92
C LEU A 139 1.89 -3.06 -12.14
N GLN A 140 1.23 -3.47 -13.22
CA GLN A 140 0.99 -2.63 -14.40
C GLN A 140 0.12 -1.42 -14.05
N SER A 141 -1.00 -1.63 -13.35
CA SER A 141 -1.87 -0.55 -12.91
C SER A 141 -1.19 0.38 -11.89
N LEU A 142 -0.39 -0.19 -10.99
CA LEU A 142 0.41 0.59 -10.05
C LEU A 142 1.41 1.49 -10.78
N ASN A 143 2.12 0.96 -11.78
CA ASN A 143 3.05 1.76 -12.61
C ASN A 143 2.34 2.97 -13.25
N GLN A 144 1.20 2.73 -13.91
CA GLN A 144 0.40 3.78 -14.54
C GLN A 144 -0.08 4.83 -13.52
N LEU A 145 -0.53 4.39 -12.34
CA LEU A 145 -0.99 5.28 -11.29
C LEU A 145 0.14 6.11 -10.70
N LEU A 146 1.31 5.49 -10.43
CA LEU A 146 2.49 6.17 -9.93
C LEU A 146 2.99 7.24 -10.91
N GLN A 147 3.09 6.93 -12.20
CA GLN A 147 3.46 7.93 -13.21
C GLN A 147 2.50 9.14 -13.20
N LYS A 148 1.19 8.88 -13.16
CA LYS A 148 0.17 9.94 -13.11
C LYS A 148 0.30 10.80 -11.85
N LEU A 149 0.42 10.18 -10.67
CA LEU A 149 0.49 10.90 -9.40
C LEU A 149 1.81 11.68 -9.28
N CYS A 150 2.94 11.10 -9.70
CA CYS A 150 4.23 11.78 -9.73
C CYS A 150 4.16 13.02 -10.63
N ALA A 151 3.59 12.91 -11.83
CA ALA A 151 3.42 14.05 -12.72
C ALA A 151 2.45 15.12 -12.15
N THR A 152 1.35 14.69 -11.54
CA THR A 152 0.30 15.58 -10.99
C THR A 152 0.81 16.39 -9.81
N TYR A 153 1.54 15.75 -8.90
CA TYR A 153 2.00 16.36 -7.64
C TYR A 153 3.48 16.76 -7.66
N GLN A 154 4.17 16.58 -8.81
CA GLN A 154 5.61 16.81 -8.96
C GLN A 154 6.46 16.04 -7.94
N ILE A 155 6.01 14.83 -7.58
CA ILE A 155 6.72 13.93 -6.68
C ILE A 155 7.83 13.25 -7.49
N PRO A 156 9.09 13.26 -7.04
CA PRO A 156 10.16 12.58 -7.74
C PRO A 156 9.89 11.07 -7.75
N LYS A 157 10.16 10.43 -8.89
CA LYS A 157 10.07 8.98 -9.06
C LYS A 157 11.18 8.21 -8.33
N GLN A 158 11.95 8.90 -7.49
CA GLN A 158 12.99 8.30 -6.69
C GLN A 158 12.38 7.26 -5.76
N ILE A 159 12.88 6.04 -5.89
CA ILE A 159 12.53 4.93 -5.04
C ILE A 159 13.44 5.03 -3.83
N ALA A 160 12.87 5.42 -2.70
CA ALA A 160 13.61 5.53 -1.46
C ALA A 160 13.32 4.32 -0.54
N THR A 161 13.13 3.14 -1.15
CA THR A 161 12.97 1.89 -0.41
C THR A 161 14.33 1.32 0.00
N GLU A 162 15.17 2.14 0.65
CA GLU A 162 16.47 1.75 1.18
C GLU A 162 16.38 0.37 1.86
N GLN A 163 16.86 -0.66 1.17
CA GLN A 163 16.84 -2.07 1.60
C GLN A 163 15.48 -2.62 2.06
N TRP A 164 14.37 -1.96 1.71
CA TRP A 164 13.03 -2.34 2.15
C TRP A 164 12.89 -2.40 3.69
N ASP A 165 13.65 -1.55 4.40
CA ASP A 165 13.59 -1.37 5.86
C ASP A 165 13.24 0.09 6.21
N ILE A 166 13.25 0.44 7.50
CA ILE A 166 13.02 1.81 7.99
C ILE A 166 13.92 2.80 7.26
N SER A 167 13.34 3.86 6.72
CA SER A 167 14.07 4.94 6.07
C SER A 167 13.90 6.25 6.84
N LEU A 168 15.02 6.87 7.19
CA LEU A 168 15.02 8.21 7.79
C LEU A 168 14.47 9.24 6.81
N ALA A 169 14.72 9.08 5.50
CA ALA A 169 14.16 9.96 4.48
C ALA A 169 12.62 9.88 4.46
N ALA A 170 12.04 8.68 4.64
CA ALA A 170 10.60 8.51 4.76
C ALA A 170 10.06 9.25 5.98
N LEU A 171 10.67 9.02 7.14
CA LEU A 171 10.27 9.61 8.43
C LEU A 171 10.46 11.13 8.49
N ASP A 172 11.44 11.68 7.76
CA ASP A 172 11.68 13.11 7.62
C ASP A 172 10.77 13.79 6.57
N GLY A 173 9.87 13.04 5.93
CA GLY A 173 8.95 13.58 4.93
C GLY A 173 9.63 14.00 3.62
N LYS A 174 10.78 13.41 3.28
CA LYS A 174 11.47 13.67 2.00
C LYS A 174 10.57 13.25 0.84
N PRO A 175 10.51 14.03 -0.26
CA PRO A 175 9.71 13.65 -1.41
C PRO A 175 10.19 12.34 -2.06
N GLY A 176 9.26 11.49 -2.48
CA GLY A 176 9.58 10.21 -3.13
C GLY A 176 8.50 9.14 -2.99
N ILE A 177 8.82 7.94 -3.46
CA ILE A 177 7.96 6.75 -3.33
C ILE A 177 8.54 5.84 -2.24
N PHE A 178 7.67 5.48 -1.29
CA PHE A 178 7.97 4.67 -0.12
C PHE A 178 6.92 3.58 0.06
N SER A 179 7.15 2.68 0.99
CA SER A 179 6.19 1.66 1.43
C SER A 179 6.01 1.72 2.94
N SER A 180 4.95 1.10 3.47
CA SER A 180 4.68 1.08 4.92
C SER A 180 5.82 0.50 5.75
N VAL A 181 6.64 -0.42 5.22
CA VAL A 181 7.83 -0.93 5.91
C VAL A 181 8.93 0.12 6.10
N ASN A 182 8.93 1.20 5.32
CA ASN A 182 9.89 2.31 5.49
C ASN A 182 9.55 3.20 6.68
N PHE A 183 8.33 3.10 7.20
CA PHE A 183 7.85 3.89 8.33
C PHE A 183 7.79 3.09 9.63
N ARG A 184 7.54 1.77 9.54
CA ARG A 184 7.20 0.94 10.71
C ARG A 184 7.84 -0.44 10.66
N LYS A 185 8.56 -0.79 11.73
CA LYS A 185 9.25 -2.09 11.86
C LYS A 185 8.29 -3.27 12.02
N ASP A 186 7.10 -3.02 12.56
CA ASP A 186 6.06 -4.02 12.78
C ASP A 186 5.21 -4.32 11.53
N ARG A 187 5.46 -3.60 10.42
CA ARG A 187 4.79 -3.83 9.14
C ARG A 187 5.62 -4.76 8.26
N SER A 188 4.92 -5.59 7.50
CA SER A 188 5.48 -6.47 6.47
C SER A 188 4.92 -6.17 5.08
N ASP A 189 3.93 -5.30 4.98
CA ASP A 189 3.41 -4.78 3.73
C ASP A 189 3.97 -3.39 3.46
N CYS A 190 4.09 -2.94 2.20
CA CYS A 190 4.17 -3.72 0.97
C CYS A 190 5.49 -4.53 0.96
N HIS A 191 5.50 -5.82 0.61
CA HIS A 191 6.70 -6.69 0.71
C HIS A 191 7.61 -6.61 -0.54
N PRO A 192 8.92 -6.93 -0.46
CA PRO A 192 9.92 -6.68 -1.51
C PRO A 192 9.86 -7.71 -2.66
N GLN A 193 8.70 -7.88 -3.28
CA GLN A 193 8.57 -8.78 -4.41
C GLN A 193 9.50 -8.31 -5.56
N PRO A 194 10.32 -9.18 -6.18
CA PRO A 194 11.26 -8.79 -7.23
C PRO A 194 10.62 -8.05 -8.40
N GLU A 195 9.45 -8.48 -8.87
CA GLU A 195 8.73 -7.82 -9.97
C GLU A 195 8.23 -6.43 -9.58
N LEU A 196 7.83 -6.23 -8.32
CA LEU A 196 7.47 -4.90 -7.80
C LEU A 196 8.71 -3.98 -7.81
N ILE A 197 9.85 -4.47 -7.31
CA ILE A 197 11.10 -3.70 -7.29
C ILE A 197 11.53 -3.34 -8.71
N GLN A 198 11.49 -4.30 -9.63
CA GLN A 198 11.83 -4.07 -11.03
C GLN A 198 10.89 -3.04 -11.68
N MET A 199 9.59 -3.13 -11.41
CA MET A 199 8.61 -2.15 -11.89
C MET A 199 8.92 -0.76 -11.35
N LEU A 200 9.20 -0.63 -10.05
CA LEU A 200 9.54 0.65 -9.45
C LEU A 200 10.80 1.24 -10.10
N LEU A 201 11.84 0.43 -10.31
CA LEU A 201 13.11 0.83 -10.96
C LEU A 201 12.94 1.30 -12.41
N SER A 202 11.82 0.97 -13.05
CA SER A 202 11.51 1.36 -14.43
C SER A 202 10.76 2.69 -14.57
N LEU A 203 10.38 3.35 -13.46
CA LEU A 203 9.50 4.53 -13.46
C LEU A 203 10.10 5.77 -14.13
#